data_AF-A0A971ZDQ9-F1
#
_entry.id   AF-A0A971ZDQ9-F1
#
_cell.length_a   1.000
_cell.length_b   1.000
_cell.length_c   1.000
_cell.angle_alpha   90.00
_cell.angle_beta   90.00
_cell.angle_gamma   90.00
#
_symmetry.space_group_name_H-M   'P 1'
#
loop_
_entity.id
_entity.type
_entity.pdbx_description
1 polymer ?
#
loop_
_entity_poly.entity_id
_entity_poly.type
_entity_poly.pdbx_seq_one_letter_code
_entity_poly.pdbx_strand_id
1 'polypeptide(L)'
;NVKSIEDFTEKDRIALPNAGVSVQSRILQLAAAKQWGNDNFNKLDKLSVTLPHPEATAAILKEGTEINAHFATPPFQDQELAGNPNAHVVLEAYDVLGGPSTATVLYATEKYRTENPKTYQAFIAALDEAARYIKNNPEGAADAYLRVNKSNIDRDQLLAIIKSPQIDVKLTPQNTFTLADFMHRVGAIKNKPASAQDYFFDDAHNASGS
;
A
#
# COMPACT_ATOMS: atom_id res chain seq x y z
N ASN A 1 24.48 8.05 -3.11
CA ASN A 1 23.55 7.01 -3.58
C ASN A 1 22.86 6.49 -2.34
N VAL A 2 21.54 6.61 -2.26
CA VAL A 2 20.74 6.25 -1.09
C VAL A 2 20.58 4.73 -1.06
N LYS A 3 21.03 4.04 -0.01
CA LYS A 3 20.89 2.59 0.14
C LYS A 3 19.93 2.20 1.26
N SER A 4 19.77 3.07 2.24
CA SER A 4 18.80 2.93 3.31
C SER A 4 18.17 4.29 3.65
N ILE A 5 17.16 4.30 4.51
CA ILE A 5 16.44 5.54 4.86
C ILE A 5 17.33 6.58 5.58
N GLU A 6 18.46 6.15 6.14
CA GLU A 6 19.47 6.98 6.79
C GLU A 6 20.34 7.76 5.81
N ASP A 7 20.44 7.31 4.57
CA ASP A 7 21.23 7.98 3.54
C ASP A 7 20.49 9.19 2.93
N PHE A 8 19.19 9.36 3.21
CA PHE A 8 18.41 10.49 2.72
C PHE A 8 18.89 11.82 3.32
N THR A 9 18.99 12.82 2.46
CA THR A 9 19.46 14.18 2.73
C THR A 9 18.45 15.21 2.22
N GLU A 10 18.72 16.49 2.46
CA GLU A 10 17.85 17.59 2.00
C GLU A 10 17.80 17.76 0.48
N LYS A 11 18.68 17.06 -0.25
CA LYS A 11 18.70 17.01 -1.72
C LYS A 11 17.69 16.02 -2.28
N ASP A 12 17.22 15.09 -1.46
CA ASP A 12 16.33 14.02 -1.88
C ASP A 12 14.87 14.45 -1.82
N ARG A 13 14.06 13.85 -2.69
CA ARG A 13 12.63 14.10 -2.80
C ARG A 13 11.91 12.78 -2.99
N ILE A 14 11.10 12.43 -2.00
CA ILE A 14 10.40 11.14 -1.89
C ILE A 14 8.96 11.34 -2.35
N ALA A 15 8.60 10.82 -3.51
CA ALA A 15 7.23 10.84 -3.98
C ALA A 15 6.35 9.90 -3.13
N LEU A 16 5.20 10.42 -2.69
CA LEU A 16 4.15 9.70 -1.98
C LEU A 16 2.79 10.14 -2.55
N PRO A 17 1.76 9.27 -2.60
CA PRO A 17 0.45 9.66 -3.15
C PRO A 17 -0.22 10.83 -2.42
N ASN A 18 0.06 10.98 -1.12
CA ASN A 18 -0.33 12.13 -0.32
C ASN A 18 0.64 12.27 0.86
N ALA A 19 1.57 13.22 0.77
CA ALA A 19 2.64 13.39 1.74
C ALA A 19 2.11 13.62 3.17
N GLY A 20 2.69 12.89 4.13
CA GLY A 20 2.38 12.98 5.56
C GLY A 20 1.15 12.19 6.01
N VAL A 21 0.26 11.76 5.10
CA VAL A 21 -1.01 11.09 5.49
C VAL A 21 -1.35 9.82 4.71
N SER A 22 -0.79 9.58 3.53
CA SER A 22 -1.02 8.31 2.79
C SER A 22 -0.51 7.10 3.57
N VAL A 23 -0.96 5.89 3.23
CA VAL A 23 -0.45 4.64 3.83
C VAL A 23 1.08 4.56 3.71
N GLN A 24 1.63 4.94 2.57
CA GLN A 24 3.09 4.97 2.34
C GLN A 24 3.78 5.99 3.25
N SER A 25 3.16 7.16 3.46
CA SER A 25 3.65 8.13 4.45
C SER A 25 3.65 7.54 5.86
N ARG A 26 2.58 6.83 6.25
CA ARG A 26 2.48 6.19 7.58
C ARG A 26 3.51 5.09 7.77
N ILE A 27 3.78 4.29 6.74
CA ILE A 27 4.80 3.24 6.78
C ILE A 27 6.21 3.86 6.83
N LEU A 28 6.48 4.90 6.04
CA LEU A 28 7.76 5.62 6.10
C LEU A 28 7.99 6.25 7.48
N GLN A 29 6.93 6.84 8.05
CA GLN A 29 6.95 7.38 9.41
C GLN A 29 7.20 6.30 10.47
N LEU A 30 6.61 5.12 10.32
CA LEU A 30 6.87 3.96 11.18
C LEU A 30 8.32 3.49 11.05
N ALA A 31 8.86 3.43 9.84
CA ALA A 31 10.26 3.10 9.59
C ALA A 31 11.19 4.12 10.27
N ALA A 32 10.90 5.40 10.12
CA ALA A 32 11.63 6.49 10.77
C ALA A 32 11.55 6.39 12.31
N ALA A 33 10.38 6.08 12.86
CA ALA A 33 10.21 5.89 14.30
C ALA A 33 10.99 4.68 14.83
N LYS A 34 11.04 3.57 14.08
CA LYS A 34 11.87 2.40 14.42
C LYS A 34 13.36 2.74 14.41
N GLN A 35 13.79 3.60 13.50
CA GLN A 35 15.20 3.95 13.33
C GLN A 35 15.69 5.04 14.29
N TRP A 36 14.90 6.10 14.49
CA TRP A 36 15.31 7.30 15.23
C TRP A 36 14.46 7.60 16.47
N GLY A 37 13.54 6.70 16.83
CA GLY A 37 12.61 6.87 17.94
C GLY A 37 11.34 7.63 17.55
N ASN A 38 10.28 7.44 18.35
CA ASN A 38 8.95 7.99 18.08
C ASN A 38 8.94 9.51 17.91
N ASP A 39 9.78 10.27 18.63
CA ASP A 39 9.85 11.73 18.51
C ASP A 39 10.34 12.20 17.13
N ASN A 40 10.98 11.31 16.36
CA ASN A 40 11.50 11.55 15.03
C ASN A 40 10.69 10.85 13.93
N PHE A 41 9.46 10.41 14.21
CA PHE A 41 8.64 9.67 13.24
C PHE A 41 8.44 10.45 11.92
N ASN A 42 8.38 11.78 11.98
CA ASN A 42 8.17 12.66 10.82
C ASN A 42 9.47 13.18 10.19
N LYS A 43 10.64 12.64 10.56
CA LYS A 43 11.95 13.15 10.11
C LYS A 43 12.08 13.26 8.59
N LEU A 44 11.47 12.35 7.84
CA LEU A 44 11.51 12.28 6.38
C LEU A 44 10.32 13.00 5.71
N ASP A 45 9.33 13.49 6.47
CA ASP A 45 8.15 14.17 5.91
C ASP A 45 8.56 15.44 5.15
N LYS A 46 9.60 16.14 5.61
CA LYS A 46 10.14 17.34 4.93
C LYS A 46 10.74 17.06 3.54
N LEU A 47 11.08 15.80 3.25
CA LEU A 47 11.60 15.37 1.96
C LEU A 47 10.49 14.83 1.06
N SER A 48 9.29 14.65 1.61
CA SER A 48 8.19 14.00 0.91
C SER A 48 7.44 14.98 0.03
N VAL A 49 7.08 14.56 -1.18
CA VAL A 49 6.27 15.32 -2.13
C VAL A 49 5.03 14.54 -2.52
N THR A 50 3.90 15.23 -2.64
CA THR A 50 2.64 14.63 -3.08
C THR A 50 2.65 14.45 -4.59
N LEU A 51 2.64 13.20 -5.05
CA LEU A 51 2.59 12.86 -6.47
C LEU A 51 1.89 11.50 -6.66
N PRO A 52 0.87 11.39 -7.53
CA PRO A 52 0.22 10.11 -7.82
C PRO A 52 1.19 9.07 -8.38
N HIS A 53 0.97 7.79 -8.06
CA HIS A 53 1.87 6.71 -8.49
C HIS A 53 2.21 6.72 -10.00
N PRO A 54 1.26 6.88 -10.94
CA PRO A 54 1.61 6.91 -12.37
C PRO A 54 2.56 8.06 -12.75
N GLU A 55 2.39 9.23 -12.12
CA GLU A 55 3.22 10.41 -12.38
C GLU A 55 4.60 10.25 -11.73
N ALA A 56 4.67 9.69 -10.53
CA ALA A 56 5.92 9.38 -9.84
C ALA A 56 6.73 8.34 -10.61
N THR A 57 6.10 7.27 -11.10
CA THR A 57 6.76 6.27 -11.95
C THR A 57 7.31 6.89 -13.22
N ALA A 58 6.52 7.70 -13.93
CA ALA A 58 7.01 8.40 -15.13
C ALA A 58 8.22 9.31 -14.82
N ALA A 59 8.23 9.96 -13.65
CA ALA A 59 9.32 10.82 -13.23
C ALA A 59 10.57 10.04 -12.77
N ILE A 60 10.44 8.88 -12.11
CA ILE A 60 11.57 8.00 -11.76
C ILE A 60 12.18 7.35 -13.01
N LEU A 61 11.36 6.99 -13.99
CA LEU A 61 11.83 6.46 -15.28
C LEU A 61 12.58 7.51 -16.12
N LYS A 62 12.30 8.80 -15.90
CA LYS A 62 12.96 9.91 -16.56
C LYS A 62 14.13 10.42 -15.72
N GLU A 63 15.35 10.27 -16.21
CA GLU A 63 16.52 10.83 -15.51
C GLU A 63 16.43 12.36 -15.36
N GLY A 64 16.92 12.89 -14.24
CA GLY A 64 17.05 14.33 -14.00
C GLY A 64 15.77 15.06 -13.59
N THR A 65 14.76 14.35 -13.07
CA THR A 65 13.58 14.98 -12.46
C THR A 65 13.86 15.44 -11.02
N GLU A 66 12.94 16.22 -10.46
CA GLU A 66 13.06 16.71 -9.07
C GLU A 66 12.94 15.59 -8.03
N ILE A 67 12.19 14.52 -8.33
CA ILE A 67 12.08 13.36 -7.46
C ILE A 67 13.17 12.34 -7.75
N ASN A 68 13.67 11.70 -6.70
CA ASN A 68 14.69 10.66 -6.83
C ASN A 68 14.39 9.41 -5.98
N ALA A 69 13.25 9.40 -5.29
CA ALA A 69 12.72 8.25 -4.60
C ALA A 69 11.19 8.24 -4.71
N HIS A 70 10.59 7.07 -4.66
CA HIS A 70 9.15 6.89 -4.68
C HIS A 70 8.80 5.69 -3.79
N PHE A 71 7.91 5.89 -2.83
CA PHE A 71 7.34 4.75 -2.10
C PHE A 71 6.16 4.21 -2.90
N ALA A 72 6.48 3.33 -3.84
CA ALA A 72 5.53 2.74 -4.77
C ALA A 72 4.76 1.55 -4.16
N THR A 73 3.71 1.12 -4.86
CA THR A 73 3.10 -0.20 -4.70
C THR A 73 3.15 -0.92 -6.04
N PRO A 74 3.00 -2.24 -6.10
CA PRO A 74 2.76 -2.92 -7.37
C PRO A 74 1.54 -2.34 -8.09
N PRO A 75 1.58 -2.20 -9.43
CA PRO A 75 2.67 -2.59 -10.32
C PRO A 75 3.75 -1.51 -10.54
N PHE A 76 3.66 -0.35 -9.88
CA PHE A 76 4.51 0.81 -10.13
C PHE A 76 5.98 0.57 -9.73
N GLN A 77 6.21 -0.09 -8.59
CA GLN A 77 7.56 -0.51 -8.17
C GLN A 77 8.22 -1.39 -9.24
N ASP A 78 7.48 -2.36 -9.77
CA ASP A 78 7.98 -3.28 -10.78
C ASP A 78 8.32 -2.57 -12.09
N GLN A 79 7.53 -1.56 -12.47
CA GLN A 79 7.79 -0.72 -13.63
C GLN A 79 9.08 0.10 -13.46
N GLU A 80 9.29 0.69 -12.28
CA GLU A 80 10.47 1.50 -11.99
C GLU A 80 11.74 0.66 -11.99
N LEU A 81 11.71 -0.50 -11.34
CA LEU A 81 12.85 -1.42 -11.28
C LEU A 81 13.19 -2.01 -12.66
N ALA A 82 12.18 -2.27 -13.50
CA ALA A 82 12.40 -2.78 -14.85
C ALA A 82 12.88 -1.68 -15.83
N GLY A 83 12.38 -0.45 -15.67
CA GLY A 83 12.59 0.62 -16.64
C GLY A 83 13.73 1.59 -16.31
N ASN A 84 14.18 1.66 -15.05
CA ASN A 84 15.31 2.49 -14.65
C ASN A 84 16.45 1.60 -14.08
N PRO A 85 17.59 1.45 -14.78
CA PRO A 85 18.69 0.60 -14.33
C PRO A 85 19.41 1.12 -13.07
N ASN A 86 19.17 2.38 -12.68
CA ASN A 86 19.70 2.98 -11.46
C ASN A 86 18.72 2.87 -10.28
N ALA A 87 17.49 2.37 -10.50
CA ALA A 87 16.52 2.18 -9.43
C ALA A 87 16.81 0.90 -8.65
N HIS A 88 16.71 0.98 -7.33
CA HIS A 88 16.81 -0.16 -6.42
C HIS A 88 15.93 0.09 -5.19
N VAL A 89 15.58 -0.99 -4.50
CA VAL A 89 14.76 -0.93 -3.28
C VAL A 89 15.58 -0.38 -2.12
N VAL A 90 15.06 0.66 -1.46
CA VAL A 90 15.64 1.29 -0.25
C VAL A 90 14.96 0.80 1.03
N LEU A 91 13.66 0.50 0.96
CA LEU A 91 12.82 0.10 2.09
C LEU A 91 11.68 -0.78 1.60
N GLU A 92 11.46 -1.92 2.26
CA GLU A 92 10.29 -2.78 2.01
C GLU A 92 9.23 -2.59 3.09
N ALA A 93 7.98 -2.40 2.69
CA ALA A 93 6.87 -2.18 3.62
C ALA A 93 6.65 -3.36 4.58
N TYR A 94 6.81 -4.60 4.09
CA TYR A 94 6.62 -5.80 4.91
C TYR A 94 7.70 -5.93 5.99
N ASP A 95 8.94 -5.50 5.74
CA ASP A 95 9.99 -5.48 6.77
C ASP A 95 9.66 -4.46 7.87
N VAL A 96 9.12 -3.31 7.47
CA VAL A 96 8.66 -2.28 8.42
C VAL A 96 7.46 -2.76 9.23
N LEU A 97 6.53 -3.50 8.62
CA LEU A 97 5.32 -3.98 9.27
C LEU A 97 5.49 -5.32 10.00
N GLY A 98 6.63 -6.00 9.81
CA GLY A 98 6.91 -7.31 10.43
C GLY A 98 6.26 -8.49 9.72
N GLY A 99 5.89 -8.33 8.44
CA GLY A 99 5.30 -9.37 7.60
C GLY A 99 4.27 -8.83 6.60
N PRO A 100 3.68 -9.70 5.76
CA PRO A 100 2.65 -9.30 4.82
C PRO A 100 1.48 -8.63 5.54
N SER A 101 0.92 -7.60 4.92
CA SER A 101 -0.11 -6.75 5.53
C SER A 101 -1.17 -6.33 4.52
N THR A 102 -2.35 -5.98 5.00
CA THR A 102 -3.41 -5.40 4.17
C THR A 102 -3.01 -3.99 3.71
N ALA A 103 -2.79 -3.84 2.41
CA ALA A 103 -2.45 -2.55 1.79
C ALA A 103 -3.69 -1.67 1.53
N THR A 104 -4.83 -2.28 1.23
CA THR A 104 -6.05 -1.58 0.83
C THR A 104 -7.26 -2.12 1.58
N VAL A 105 -8.10 -1.22 2.08
CA VAL A 105 -9.39 -1.53 2.68
C VAL A 105 -10.51 -0.76 1.98
N LEU A 106 -11.70 -1.34 1.97
CA LEU A 106 -12.93 -0.67 1.59
C LEU A 106 -13.72 -0.40 2.88
N TYR A 107 -14.36 0.76 2.97
CA TYR A 107 -15.10 1.15 4.16
C TYR A 107 -16.51 1.61 3.82
N ALA A 108 -17.42 1.43 4.76
CA ALA A 108 -18.77 1.98 4.76
C ALA A 108 -19.12 2.39 6.19
N THR A 109 -20.15 3.22 6.35
CA THR A 109 -20.68 3.52 7.69
C THR A 109 -21.50 2.34 8.19
N GLU A 110 -21.56 2.15 9.51
CA GLU A 110 -22.47 1.20 10.15
C GLU A 110 -23.91 1.42 9.68
N LYS A 111 -24.35 2.68 9.63
CA LYS A 111 -25.68 3.06 9.13
C LYS A 111 -25.95 2.51 7.74
N TYR A 112 -25.02 2.68 6.79
CA TYR A 112 -25.19 2.17 5.43
C TYR A 112 -25.31 0.65 5.41
N ARG A 113 -24.47 -0.07 6.17
CA ARG A 113 -24.53 -1.54 6.31
C ARG A 113 -25.88 -2.00 6.86
N THR A 114 -26.37 -1.34 7.92
CA THR A 114 -27.64 -1.67 8.57
C THR A 114 -28.85 -1.38 7.68
N GLU A 115 -28.85 -0.24 6.97
CA GLU A 115 -29.97 0.16 6.12
C GLU A 115 -29.97 -0.54 4.75
N ASN A 116 -28.83 -1.05 4.28
CA ASN A 116 -28.68 -1.66 2.96
C ASN A 116 -28.07 -3.08 3.02
N PRO A 117 -28.58 -3.99 3.86
CA PRO A 117 -27.93 -5.27 4.13
C PRO A 117 -27.78 -6.15 2.88
N LYS A 118 -28.75 -6.10 1.96
CA LYS A 118 -28.70 -6.87 0.70
C LYS A 118 -27.59 -6.36 -0.22
N THR A 119 -27.50 -5.04 -0.39
CA THR A 119 -26.46 -4.41 -1.22
C THR A 119 -25.07 -4.65 -0.64
N TYR A 120 -24.93 -4.51 0.69
CA TYR A 120 -23.70 -4.82 1.39
C TYR A 120 -23.26 -6.26 1.17
N GLN A 121 -24.15 -7.23 1.40
CA GLN A 121 -23.86 -8.66 1.21
C GLN A 121 -23.50 -8.99 -0.23
N ALA A 122 -24.24 -8.45 -1.21
CA ALA A 122 -23.93 -8.65 -2.63
C ALA A 122 -22.54 -8.09 -3.00
N PHE A 123 -22.17 -6.94 -2.45
CA PHE A 123 -20.86 -6.34 -2.69
C PHE A 123 -19.73 -7.19 -2.09
N ILE A 124 -19.86 -7.65 -0.84
CA ILE A 124 -18.87 -8.54 -0.20
C ILE A 124 -18.76 -9.86 -0.97
N ALA A 125 -19.88 -10.45 -1.40
CA ALA A 125 -19.88 -11.67 -2.20
C ALA A 125 -19.16 -11.49 -3.56
N ALA A 126 -19.37 -10.34 -4.20
CA ALA A 126 -18.67 -10.01 -5.45
C ALA A 126 -17.15 -9.83 -5.25
N LEU A 127 -16.73 -9.24 -4.11
CA LEU A 127 -15.30 -9.17 -3.77
C LEU A 127 -14.68 -10.55 -3.57
N ASP A 128 -15.38 -11.45 -2.87
CA ASP A 128 -14.92 -12.83 -2.67
C ASP A 128 -14.83 -13.60 -3.99
N GLU A 129 -15.82 -13.44 -4.86
CA GLU A 129 -15.79 -14.00 -6.21
C GLU A 129 -14.60 -13.46 -7.01
N ALA A 130 -14.35 -12.15 -6.97
CA ALA A 130 -13.22 -11.53 -7.66
C ALA A 130 -11.86 -12.03 -7.13
N ALA A 131 -11.70 -12.15 -5.80
CA ALA A 131 -10.49 -12.69 -5.19
C ALA A 131 -10.24 -14.14 -5.63
N ARG A 132 -11.28 -14.98 -5.60
CA ARG A 132 -11.21 -16.37 -6.10
C ARG A 132 -10.92 -16.44 -7.60
N TYR A 133 -11.50 -15.53 -8.39
CA TYR A 133 -11.24 -15.45 -9.83
C TYR A 133 -9.78 -15.11 -10.11
N ILE A 134 -9.23 -14.09 -9.45
CA ILE A 134 -7.82 -13.68 -9.63
C ILE A 134 -6.86 -14.84 -9.30
N LYS A 135 -7.11 -15.53 -8.18
CA LYS A 135 -6.29 -16.65 -7.74
C LYS A 135 -6.34 -17.84 -8.72
N ASN A 136 -7.51 -18.15 -9.25
CA ASN A 136 -7.71 -19.32 -10.12
C ASN A 136 -7.52 -19.03 -11.61
N ASN A 137 -7.50 -17.76 -12.01
CA ASN A 137 -7.38 -17.31 -13.40
C ASN A 137 -6.55 -16.01 -13.51
N PRO A 138 -5.25 -16.06 -13.18
CA PRO A 138 -4.39 -14.89 -13.19
C PRO A 138 -4.22 -14.27 -14.59
N GLU A 139 -4.28 -15.07 -15.66
CA GLU A 139 -4.28 -14.60 -17.05
C GLU A 139 -5.52 -13.74 -17.35
N GLY A 140 -6.71 -14.24 -17.00
CA GLY A 140 -7.95 -13.48 -17.17
C GLY A 140 -8.00 -12.23 -16.29
N ALA A 141 -7.40 -12.26 -15.11
CA ALA A 141 -7.25 -11.09 -14.25
C ALA A 141 -6.35 -10.01 -14.89
N ALA A 142 -5.21 -10.41 -15.48
CA ALA A 142 -4.33 -9.50 -16.21
C ALA A 142 -5.07 -8.84 -17.39
N ASP A 143 -5.80 -9.65 -18.18
CA ASP A 143 -6.57 -9.16 -19.33
C ASP A 143 -7.67 -8.17 -18.90
N ALA A 144 -8.39 -8.49 -17.81
CA ALA A 144 -9.40 -7.60 -17.25
C ALA A 144 -8.79 -6.28 -16.76
N TYR A 145 -7.65 -6.34 -16.07
CA TYR A 145 -6.94 -5.16 -15.57
C TYR A 145 -6.53 -4.23 -16.70
N LEU A 146 -5.90 -4.76 -17.76
CA LEU A 146 -5.47 -3.97 -18.92
C LEU A 146 -6.64 -3.30 -19.61
N ARG A 147 -7.72 -4.05 -19.85
CA ARG A 147 -8.94 -3.56 -20.50
C ARG A 147 -9.63 -2.45 -19.71
N VAL A 148 -9.78 -2.63 -18.39
CA VAL A 148 -10.52 -1.68 -17.53
C VAL A 148 -9.69 -0.43 -17.24
N ASN A 149 -8.41 -0.60 -16.88
CA ASN A 149 -7.57 0.53 -16.47
C ASN A 149 -6.93 1.27 -17.66
N LYS A 150 -7.04 0.73 -18.89
CA LYS A 150 -6.31 1.24 -20.07
C LYS A 150 -4.81 1.42 -19.78
N SER A 151 -4.26 0.47 -19.02
CA SER A 151 -2.87 0.50 -18.60
C SER A 151 -1.94 0.15 -19.76
N ASN A 152 -0.78 0.81 -19.81
CA ASN A 152 0.26 0.56 -20.81
C ASN A 152 1.35 -0.42 -20.32
N ILE A 153 1.13 -1.07 -19.17
CA ILE A 153 2.06 -2.11 -18.68
C ILE A 153 2.08 -3.29 -19.66
N ASP A 154 3.26 -3.88 -19.84
CA ASP A 154 3.37 -5.14 -20.56
C ASP A 154 2.54 -6.24 -19.87
N ARG A 155 1.86 -7.06 -20.67
CA ARG A 155 0.93 -8.07 -20.16
C ARG A 155 1.66 -9.16 -19.37
N ASP A 156 2.82 -9.60 -19.85
CA ASP A 156 3.57 -10.67 -19.20
C ASP A 156 4.21 -10.17 -17.91
N GLN A 157 4.66 -8.90 -17.90
CA GLN A 157 5.08 -8.23 -16.67
C GLN A 157 3.93 -8.16 -15.65
N LEU A 158 2.73 -7.74 -16.06
CA LEU A 158 1.57 -7.70 -15.16
C LEU A 158 1.19 -9.09 -14.64
N LEU A 159 1.24 -10.11 -15.49
CA LEU A 159 0.96 -11.49 -15.10
C LEU A 159 1.98 -11.99 -14.07
N ALA A 160 3.26 -11.66 -14.22
CA ALA A 160 4.30 -11.99 -13.25
C ALA A 160 4.03 -11.33 -11.88
N ILE A 161 3.57 -10.07 -11.87
CA ILE A 161 3.17 -9.35 -10.66
C ILE A 161 1.98 -10.02 -9.99
N ILE A 162 0.92 -10.34 -10.75
CA ILE A 162 -0.28 -11.01 -10.21
C ILE A 162 0.05 -12.37 -9.61
N LYS A 163 1.01 -13.10 -10.20
CA LYS A 163 1.47 -14.40 -9.72
C LYS A 163 2.55 -14.31 -8.64
N SER A 164 3.00 -13.11 -8.29
CA SER A 164 4.03 -12.91 -7.27
C SER A 164 3.54 -13.44 -5.92
N PRO A 165 4.36 -14.19 -5.17
CA PRO A 165 3.99 -14.64 -3.83
C PRO A 165 3.82 -13.49 -2.83
N GLN A 166 4.27 -12.28 -3.19
CA GLN A 166 4.08 -11.07 -2.36
C GLN A 166 2.68 -10.46 -2.51
N ILE A 167 1.93 -10.86 -3.54
CA ILE A 167 0.55 -10.41 -3.80
C ILE A 167 -0.42 -11.50 -3.34
N ASP A 168 -1.22 -11.17 -2.34
CA ASP A 168 -2.31 -12.03 -1.86
C ASP A 168 -3.61 -11.24 -1.90
N VAL A 169 -4.49 -11.61 -2.84
CA VAL A 169 -5.81 -10.98 -3.00
C VAL A 169 -6.83 -11.80 -2.22
N LYS A 170 -7.21 -11.29 -1.05
CA LYS A 170 -8.19 -11.90 -0.15
C LYS A 170 -8.96 -10.83 0.62
N LEU A 171 -10.05 -11.26 1.25
CA LEU A 171 -10.92 -10.37 2.03
C LEU A 171 -10.44 -10.23 3.48
N THR A 172 -9.93 -11.31 4.07
CA THR A 172 -9.51 -11.32 5.48
C THR A 172 -8.34 -10.37 5.68
N PRO A 173 -8.47 -9.36 6.57
CA PRO A 173 -7.39 -8.43 6.84
C PRO A 173 -6.23 -9.11 7.56
N GLN A 174 -5.02 -8.62 7.33
CA GLN A 174 -3.80 -9.19 7.88
C GLN A 174 -2.84 -8.09 8.35
N ASN A 175 -2.24 -8.30 9.53
CA ASN A 175 -1.19 -7.47 10.10
C ASN A 175 -1.50 -5.96 10.08
N THR A 176 -2.74 -5.59 10.40
CA THR A 176 -3.20 -4.20 10.41
C THR A 176 -2.91 -3.50 11.73
N PHE A 177 -2.79 -4.27 12.82
CA PHE A 177 -2.61 -3.72 14.17
C PHE A 177 -1.28 -2.98 14.37
N THR A 178 -0.19 -3.43 13.75
CA THR A 178 1.14 -2.79 13.88
C THR A 178 1.10 -1.31 13.47
N LEU A 179 0.45 -1.01 12.34
CA LEU A 179 0.31 0.35 11.86
C LEU A 179 -0.67 1.15 12.72
N ALA A 180 -1.76 0.52 13.16
CA ALA A 180 -2.77 1.18 14.00
C ALA A 180 -2.23 1.59 15.37
N ASP A 181 -1.48 0.71 16.06
CA ASP A 181 -0.81 1.05 17.33
C ASP A 181 0.17 2.20 17.12
N PHE A 182 0.96 2.16 16.05
CA PHE A 182 1.86 3.26 15.70
C PHE A 182 1.12 4.59 15.49
N MET A 183 0.06 4.59 14.68
CA MET A 183 -0.74 5.78 14.42
C MET A 183 -1.31 6.39 15.70
N HIS A 184 -1.68 5.56 16.69
CA HIS A 184 -2.11 6.07 18.00
C HIS A 184 -0.93 6.68 18.77
N ARG A 185 0.22 6.00 18.84
CA ARG A 185 1.41 6.49 19.57
C ARG A 185 1.88 7.86 19.09
N VAL A 186 1.75 8.16 17.80
CA VAL A 186 2.14 9.45 17.20
C VAL A 186 0.98 10.46 17.09
N GLY A 187 -0.18 10.13 17.66
CA GLY A 187 -1.36 11.03 17.68
C GLY A 187 -2.10 11.18 16.35
N ALA A 188 -1.82 10.33 15.35
CA ALA A 188 -2.53 10.34 14.07
C ALA A 188 -3.97 9.80 14.20
N ILE A 189 -4.22 8.90 15.16
CA ILE A 189 -5.57 8.49 15.58
C ILE A 189 -5.76 8.75 17.07
N LYS A 190 -6.98 9.13 17.45
CA LYS A 190 -7.33 9.45 18.84
C LYS A 190 -7.60 8.22 19.68
N ASN A 191 -8.28 7.23 19.09
CA ASN A 191 -8.69 6.01 19.79
C ASN A 191 -7.66 4.93 19.51
N LYS A 192 -7.13 4.32 20.58
CA LYS A 192 -6.27 3.14 20.45
C LYS A 192 -7.14 1.91 20.19
N PRO A 193 -7.01 1.23 19.04
CA PRO A 193 -7.63 -0.08 18.89
C PRO A 193 -6.93 -1.08 19.82
N ALA A 194 -7.71 -1.99 20.40
CA ALA A 194 -7.26 -3.18 21.10
C ALA A 194 -7.13 -4.37 20.15
N SER A 195 -7.91 -4.40 19.06
CA SER A 195 -7.81 -5.42 18.01
C SER A 195 -8.33 -4.94 16.66
N ALA A 196 -8.17 -5.76 15.61
CA ALA A 196 -8.73 -5.50 14.28
C ALA A 196 -10.27 -5.37 14.30
N GLN A 197 -10.95 -6.03 15.23
CA GLN A 197 -12.41 -5.98 15.37
C GLN A 197 -12.93 -4.60 15.80
N ASP A 198 -12.08 -3.70 16.30
CA ASP A 198 -12.49 -2.33 16.64
C ASP A 198 -12.70 -1.45 15.40
N TYR A 199 -12.23 -1.87 14.22
CA TYR A 199 -12.30 -1.08 12.98
C TYR A 199 -12.65 -1.89 11.72
N PHE A 200 -12.84 -3.20 11.84
CA PHE A 200 -13.48 -4.04 10.81
C PHE A 200 -14.85 -4.49 11.26
N PHE A 201 -15.79 -4.62 10.32
CA PHE A 201 -17.09 -5.24 10.59
C PHE A 201 -16.93 -6.71 10.98
N ASP A 202 -17.84 -7.18 11.83
CA ASP A 202 -17.91 -8.53 12.41
C ASP A 202 -18.35 -9.64 11.43
N ASP A 203 -18.12 -9.45 10.13
CA ASP A 203 -18.43 -10.46 9.13
C ASP A 203 -17.51 -11.68 9.27
N ALA A 204 -18.01 -12.86 8.90
CA ALA A 204 -17.29 -14.13 9.05
C ALA A 204 -15.91 -14.16 8.37
N HIS A 205 -15.73 -13.46 7.24
CA HIS A 205 -14.45 -13.38 6.55
C HIS A 205 -13.38 -12.59 7.32
N ASN A 206 -13.79 -11.77 8.30
CA ASN A 206 -12.90 -11.00 9.18
C ASN A 206 -12.60 -11.71 10.50
N ALA A 207 -13.22 -12.87 10.77
CA ALA A 207 -13.13 -13.54 12.07
C ALA A 207 -11.68 -13.87 12.49
N SER A 208 -10.82 -14.21 11.52
CA SER A 208 -9.38 -14.46 11.72
C SER A 208 -8.49 -13.27 11.34
N GLY A 209 -9.07 -12.08 11.19
CA GLY A 209 -8.35 -10.86 10.85
C GLY A 209 -7.34 -10.43 11.92
N SER A 210 -6.22 -9.84 11.49
CA SER A 210 -5.13 -9.34 12.35
C SER A 210 -4.58 -7.99 11.92
#